data_AF-A0A9X6TI44-F1
#
_entry.id   AF-A0A9X6TI44-F1
#
_cell.length_a   1.000
_cell.length_b   1.000
_cell.length_c   1.000
_cell.angle_alpha   90.00
_cell.angle_beta   90.00
_cell.angle_gamma   90.00
#
_symmetry.space_group_name_H-M   'P 1'
#
loop_
_entity.id
_entity.type
_entity.pdbx_description
1 polymer ?
#
loop_
_entity_poly.entity_id
_entity_poly.type
_entity_poly.pdbx_seq_one_letter_code
_entity_poly.pdbx_strand_id
1 'polypeptide(L)' 'MELNKIEKGIVIGIILRAFRSRKKIKQYVGLERLPDVIKVLDELQANTTLEEKEEAITSVINKLMDDLLEKGKG' A
#
# COMPACT_ATOMS: atom_id res chain seq x y z
N MET A 1 3.26 11.19 8.39
CA MET A 1 2.43 10.02 8.78
C MET A 1 3.24 8.72 8.93
N GLU A 2 2.91 7.86 9.91
CA GLU A 2 3.42 6.48 10.01
C GLU A 2 2.32 5.44 9.65
N LEU A 3 2.63 4.52 8.74
CA LEU A 3 1.74 3.44 8.30
C LEU A 3 2.11 2.09 8.93
N ASN A 4 1.11 1.34 9.39
CA ASN A 4 1.26 -0.03 9.85
C ASN A 4 1.48 -1.01 8.69
N LYS A 5 1.72 -2.28 9.00
CA LYS A 5 2.08 -3.31 7.99
C LYS A 5 0.97 -3.54 6.96
N ILE A 6 -0.29 -3.57 7.40
CA ILE A 6 -1.47 -3.78 6.53
C ILE A 6 -1.69 -2.53 5.65
N GLU A 7 -1.64 -1.34 6.23
CA GLU A 7 -1.76 -0.06 5.53
C GLU A 7 -0.69 0.10 4.43
N LYS A 8 0.56 -0.23 4.75
CA LYS A 8 1.67 -0.25 3.76
C LYS A 8 1.38 -1.20 2.62
N GLY A 9 0.87 -2.40 2.92
CA GLY A 9 0.50 -3.39 1.92
C GLY A 9 -0.60 -2.91 0.98
N ILE A 10 -1.64 -2.26 1.53
CA ILE A 10 -2.75 -1.67 0.76
C ILE A 10 -2.22 -0.62 -0.22
N VAL A 11 -1.41 0.33 0.26
CA VAL A 11 -0.85 1.41 -0.57
C VAL A 11 0.02 0.85 -1.69
N ILE A 12 0.94 -0.07 -1.38
CA ILE A 12 1.81 -0.71 -2.38
C ILE A 12 0.96 -1.43 -3.45
N GLY A 13 -0.04 -2.21 -3.03
CA GLY A 13 -0.91 -2.94 -3.95
C GLY A 13 -1.72 -2.02 -4.88
N ILE A 14 -2.15 -0.85 -4.40
CA ILE A 14 -2.84 0.16 -5.23
C ILE A 14 -1.86 0.81 -6.22
N ILE A 15 -0.68 1.23 -5.76
CA ILE A 15 0.34 1.86 -6.62
C ILE A 15 0.80 0.91 -7.72
N LEU A 16 1.06 -0.37 -7.38
CA LEU A 16 1.41 -1.40 -8.37
C LEU A 16 0.30 -1.59 -9.42
N ARG A 17 -0.97 -1.57 -9.00
CA ARG A 17 -2.11 -1.61 -9.94
C ARG A 17 -2.24 -0.35 -10.81
N ALA A 18 -1.85 0.81 -10.30
CA ALA A 18 -1.88 2.06 -11.07
C ALA A 18 -0.92 2.03 -12.28
N PHE A 19 0.16 1.25 -12.21
CA PHE A 19 1.00 0.99 -13.36
C PHE A 19 0.28 0.06 -14.37
N ARG A 20 -0.45 0.68 -15.32
CA ARG A 20 -1.18 -0.02 -16.41
C ARG A 20 -0.35 -1.04 -17.20
N SER A 21 0.97 -0.90 -17.24
CA SER A 21 1.86 -1.80 -18.00
C SER A 21 2.80 -2.55 -17.08
N ARG A 22 2.76 -3.89 -17.14
CA ARG A 22 3.75 -4.74 -16.48
C ARG A 22 5.17 -4.35 -16.87
N LYS A 23 5.40 -3.95 -18.13
CA LYS A 23 6.72 -3.50 -18.61
C LYS A 23 7.23 -2.27 -17.85
N LYS A 24 6.33 -1.35 -17.47
CA LYS A 24 6.67 -0.18 -16.64
C LYS A 24 6.95 -0.58 -15.20
N ILE A 25 6.16 -1.48 -14.60
CA ILE A 25 6.46 -2.01 -13.25
C ILE A 25 7.88 -2.60 -13.20
N LYS A 26 8.23 -3.39 -14.22
CA LYS A 26 9.55 -4.00 -14.36
C LYS A 26 10.70 -3.00 -14.54
N GLN A 27 10.42 -1.76 -14.97
CA GLN A 27 11.41 -0.71 -15.20
C GLN A 27 11.59 0.21 -13.98
N TYR A 28 10.52 0.42 -13.20
CA TYR A 28 10.51 1.38 -12.08
C TYR A 28 10.66 0.72 -10.72
N VAL A 29 10.47 -0.59 -10.61
CA VAL A 29 10.59 -1.35 -9.36
C VAL A 29 11.75 -2.33 -9.51
N GLY A 30 12.57 -2.46 -8.47
CA GLY A 30 13.62 -3.48 -8.38
C GLY A 30 13.01 -4.87 -8.55
N LEU A 31 13.16 -5.44 -9.75
CA LEU A 31 12.57 -6.71 -10.15
C LEU A 31 12.95 -7.84 -9.21
N GLU A 32 14.18 -7.79 -8.71
CA GLU A 32 14.76 -8.73 -7.77
C GLU A 32 14.04 -8.76 -6.42
N ARG A 33 13.36 -7.67 -6.03
CA ARG A 33 12.65 -7.53 -4.75
C ARG A 33 11.14 -7.75 -4.85
N LEU A 34 10.59 -7.74 -6.07
CA LEU A 34 9.16 -7.92 -6.31
C LEU A 34 8.62 -9.27 -5.78
N PRO A 35 9.31 -10.42 -5.98
CA PRO A 35 8.85 -11.69 -5.42
C PRO A 35 8.71 -11.66 -3.90
N ASP A 36 9.69 -11.07 -3.21
CA ASP A 36 9.66 -10.94 -1.75
C ASP A 36 8.51 -10.06 -1.27
N VAL A 37 8.26 -8.95 -1.97
CA VAL A 37 7.13 -8.06 -1.68
C VAL A 37 5.81 -8.77 -1.90
N ILE A 38 5.65 -9.50 -3.01
CA ILE A 38 4.43 -10.28 -3.29
C ILE A 38 4.18 -11.30 -2.19
N LYS A 39 5.21 -12.03 -1.75
CA LYS A 39 5.08 -13.00 -0.65
C LYS A 39 4.58 -12.35 0.63
N VAL A 40 5.12 -11.18 1.00
CA VAL A 40 4.67 -10.44 2.18
C VAL A 40 3.22 -9.98 2.02
N LEU A 41 2.81 -9.54 0.83
CA LEU A 41 1.42 -9.12 0.55
C LEU A 41 0.45 -10.31 0.63
N ASP A 42 0.83 -11.47 0.12
CA ASP A 42 0.03 -12.69 0.17
C ASP A 42 -0.14 -13.17 1.62
N GLU A 43 0.95 -13.18 2.41
CA GLU A 43 0.90 -13.48 3.84
C GLU A 43 0.02 -12.50 4.61
N LEU A 44 0.08 -11.21 4.28
CA LEU A 44 -0.80 -10.21 4.88
C LEU A 44 -2.26 -10.48 4.51
N GLN A 45 -2.56 -10.74 3.24
CA GLN A 45 -3.92 -11.01 2.80
C GLN A 45 -4.50 -12.28 3.43
N ALA A 46 -3.69 -13.31 3.64
CA ALA A 46 -4.12 -14.56 4.27
C ALA A 46 -4.43 -14.42 5.77
N ASN A 47 -3.72 -13.51 6.45
CA ASN A 47 -3.81 -13.33 7.91
C ASN A 47 -4.71 -12.15 8.33
N THR A 48 -5.26 -11.39 7.38
CA THR A 48 -6.11 -10.22 7.66
C THR A 48 -7.57 -10.55 7.37
N THR A 49 -8.42 -10.36 8.37
CA THR A 49 -9.87 -10.50 8.24
C THR A 49 -10.48 -9.37 7.41
N LEU A 50 -11.74 -9.53 6.98
CA LEU A 50 -12.45 -8.48 6.25
C LEU A 50 -12.61 -7.21 7.09
N GLU A 51 -12.93 -7.36 8.38
CA GLU A 51 -13.12 -6.25 9.31
C GLU A 51 -11.81 -5.46 9.52
N GLU A 52 -10.70 -6.15 9.85
CA GLU A 52 -9.38 -5.51 9.99
C GLU A 52 -8.95 -4.80 8.70
N LYS A 53 -9.33 -5.34 7.53
CA LYS A 53 -9.05 -4.71 6.25
C LYS A 53 -9.85 -3.43 6.05
N GLU A 54 -11.13 -3.41 6.39
CA GLU A 54 -11.98 -2.22 6.30
C GLU A 54 -11.51 -1.12 7.27
N GLU A 55 -11.13 -1.49 8.48
CA GLU A 55 -10.53 -0.58 9.46
C GLU A 55 -9.19 -0.02 8.94
N ALA A 56 -8.31 -0.88 8.40
CA ALA A 56 -7.03 -0.44 7.85
C ALA A 56 -7.20 0.46 6.63
N ILE A 57 -8.20 0.21 5.78
CA ILE A 57 -8.54 1.09 4.65
C ILE A 57 -9.02 2.45 5.16
N THR A 58 -9.91 2.47 6.14
CA THR A 58 -10.43 3.71 6.73
C THR A 58 -9.30 4.51 7.39
N SER A 59 -8.45 3.84 8.17
CA SER A 59 -7.29 4.42 8.83
C SER A 59 -6.30 5.00 7.83
N VAL A 60 -5.94 4.25 6.77
CA VAL A 60 -4.99 4.76 5.77
C VAL A 60 -5.55 5.96 5.01
N ILE A 61 -6.85 5.98 4.70
CA ILE A 61 -7.49 7.14 4.05
C ILE A 61 -7.40 8.37 4.94
N ASN A 62 -7.82 8.27 6.20
CA ASN A 62 -7.80 9.40 7.13
C ASN A 62 -6.39 9.95 7.31
N LYS A 63 -5.42 9.07 7.57
CA LYS A 63 -4.03 9.51 7.75
C LYS A 63 -3.43 10.15 6.49
N LEU A 64 -3.79 9.66 5.29
CA LEU A 64 -3.36 10.27 4.02
C LEU A 64 -4.02 11.64 3.82
N MET A 65 -5.30 11.78 4.16
CA MET A 65 -6.01 13.07 4.11
C MET A 65 -5.39 14.07 5.09
N ASP A 66 -5.14 13.65 6.34
CA ASP A 66 -4.50 14.48 7.35
C ASP A 66 -3.10 14.93 6.89
N ASP A 67 -2.26 14.02 6.39
CA ASP A 67 -0.90 14.36 5.91
C ASP A 67 -0.94 15.33 4.71
N LEU A 68 -1.96 15.23 3.85
CA LEU A 68 -2.17 16.16 2.74
C LEU A 68 -2.66 17.55 3.22
N LEU A 69 -3.56 17.58 4.19
CA LEU A 69 -4.16 18.81 4.71
C LEU A 69 -3.23 19.56 5.69
N GLU A 70 -2.41 18.84 6.47
CA GLU A 70 -1.39 19.43 7.34
C GLU A 70 -0.32 20.19 6.55
N LYS A 71 -0.01 19.73 5.33
CA LYS A 71 0.90 20.43 4.40
C LYS A 71 0.29 21.66 3.72
N GLY A 72 -1.01 21.91 3.88
CA GLY A 72 -1.70 23.11 3.41
C GLY A 72 -1.66 24.29 4.38
N LYS A 73 -1.01 24.14 5.55
CA LYS A 73 -0.85 25.19 6.57
C LYS A 73 0.53 25.86 6.54
N GLY A 74 1.26 25.74 5.42
CA GLY A 74 2.53 26.41 5.15
C GLY A 74 2.36 27.69 4.34
#